data_AF-A0A3D4FE06-F1
#
_entry.id   AF-A0A3D4FE06-F1
#
_cell.length_a   1.000
_cell.length_b   1.000
_cell.length_c   1.000
_cell.angle_alpha   90.00
_cell.angle_beta   90.00
_cell.angle_gamma   90.00
#
_symmetry.space_group_name_H-M   'P 1'
#
loop_
_entity.id
_entity.type
_entity.pdbx_description
1 polymer ?
#
loop_
_entity_poly.entity_id
_entity_poly.type
_entity_poly.pdbx_seq_one_letter_code
_entity_poly.pdbx_strand_id
1 'polypeptide(L)'
;ACADLQPARLEKGIGTAHFAINRRVYRADGVQFGENPEGPRDWEVPVLRISDLEGHLRAIAFGYACHGTSISANGFYQISGEYMAYAREHIRSVYPQAIPIYLTGMGADQNPSPR
;
A
#
# COMPACT_ATOMS: atom_id res chain seq x y z
N ALA A 1 21.20 6.72 1.65
CA ALA A 1 20.77 5.81 2.73
C ALA A 1 21.94 5.45 3.65
N CYS A 2 22.93 4.66 3.22
CA CYS A 2 24.03 4.23 4.11
C CYS A 2 24.89 5.37 4.69
N ALA A 3 25.06 6.47 3.96
CA ALA A 3 25.79 7.65 4.46
C ALA A 3 25.04 8.46 5.53
N ASP A 4 23.75 8.16 5.79
CA ASP A 4 22.88 8.88 6.72
C ASP A 4 22.27 7.90 7.76
N LEU A 5 23.11 6.94 8.19
CA LEU A 5 22.81 6.04 9.29
C LEU A 5 22.98 6.78 10.62
N GLN A 6 21.96 6.72 11.44
CA GLN A 6 21.91 7.36 12.75
C GLN A 6 20.91 6.61 13.65
N PRO A 7 21.04 6.73 14.98
CA PRO A 7 20.05 6.17 15.91
C PRO A 7 18.64 6.64 15.57
N ALA A 8 17.67 5.77 15.76
CA ALA A 8 16.27 6.06 15.47
C ALA A 8 15.35 5.37 16.48
N ARG A 9 14.19 5.97 16.71
CA ARG A 9 13.07 5.33 17.39
C ARG A 9 12.10 4.78 16.35
N LEU A 10 11.66 3.55 16.58
CA LEU A 10 10.69 2.85 15.75
C LEU A 10 9.40 2.68 16.53
N GLU A 11 8.29 3.07 15.91
CA GLU A 11 6.95 2.87 16.48
C GLU A 11 6.06 2.19 15.44
N LYS A 12 5.35 1.14 15.87
CA LYS A 12 4.43 0.38 15.02
C LYS A 12 3.00 0.84 15.25
N GLY A 13 2.26 1.02 14.16
CA GLY A 13 0.81 1.18 14.15
C GLY A 13 0.17 0.27 13.11
N ILE A 14 -1.15 0.12 13.19
CA ILE A 14 -1.96 -0.55 12.17
C ILE A 14 -3.12 0.40 11.85
N GLY A 15 -3.27 0.75 10.57
CA GLY A 15 -4.46 1.38 10.02
C GLY A 15 -5.27 0.39 9.20
N THR A 16 -6.31 0.88 8.53
CA THR A 16 -7.19 0.04 7.70
C THR A 16 -7.49 0.73 6.38
N ALA A 17 -7.52 -0.03 5.28
CA ALA A 17 -8.06 0.39 4.00
C ALA A 17 -8.91 -0.73 3.39
N HIS A 18 -10.00 -0.35 2.71
CA HIS A 18 -11.07 -1.30 2.33
C HIS A 18 -11.18 -1.58 0.83
N PHE A 19 -10.24 -1.09 0.02
CA PHE A 19 -10.34 -1.19 -1.43
C PHE A 19 -9.75 -2.48 -2.01
N ALA A 20 -8.97 -3.25 -1.24
CA ALA A 20 -8.54 -4.58 -1.65
C ALA A 20 -9.74 -5.54 -1.68
N ILE A 21 -9.93 -6.20 -2.82
CA ILE A 21 -10.92 -7.27 -3.00
C ILE A 21 -10.28 -8.51 -3.61
N ASN A 22 -10.69 -9.68 -3.14
CA ASN A 22 -10.22 -10.94 -3.69
C ASN A 22 -10.65 -11.06 -5.16
N ARG A 23 -9.71 -11.40 -6.04
CA ARG A 23 -9.90 -11.49 -7.49
C ARG A 23 -10.25 -12.90 -7.99
N ARG A 24 -10.41 -13.88 -7.08
CA ARG A 24 -10.62 -15.30 -7.39
C ARG A 24 -12.06 -15.69 -7.11
N VAL A 25 -12.83 -15.87 -8.17
CA VAL A 25 -14.21 -16.35 -8.08
C VAL A 25 -14.22 -17.86 -8.35
N TYR A 26 -14.69 -18.63 -7.38
CA TYR A 26 -14.80 -20.08 -7.47
C TYR A 26 -16.13 -20.45 -8.14
N ARG A 27 -16.06 -21.25 -9.20
CA ARG A 27 -17.20 -21.75 -9.99
C ARG A 27 -17.07 -23.26 -10.16
N ALA A 28 -18.14 -23.90 -10.64
CA ALA A 28 -18.14 -25.35 -10.86
C ALA A 28 -17.11 -25.82 -11.91
N ASP A 29 -16.78 -24.94 -12.87
CA ASP A 29 -15.84 -25.19 -13.97
C ASP A 29 -14.41 -24.70 -13.70
N GLY A 30 -14.14 -24.14 -12.52
CA GLY A 30 -12.80 -23.70 -12.10
C GLY A 30 -12.78 -22.34 -11.39
N VAL A 31 -11.62 -21.66 -11.46
CA VAL A 31 -11.40 -20.36 -10.84
C VAL A 31 -11.24 -19.29 -11.91
N GLN A 32 -12.09 -18.27 -11.86
CA GLN A 32 -12.08 -17.16 -12.81
C GLN A 32 -11.64 -15.85 -12.14
N PHE A 33 -11.23 -14.87 -12.95
CA PHE A 33 -11.01 -13.51 -12.46
C PHE A 33 -12.35 -12.79 -12.31
N GLY A 34 -12.53 -12.14 -11.18
CA GLY A 34 -13.71 -11.32 -10.87
C GLY A 34 -13.66 -10.88 -9.42
N GLU A 35 -14.59 -10.03 -9.01
CA GLU A 35 -14.70 -9.63 -7.61
C GLU A 35 -15.32 -10.76 -6.79
N ASN A 36 -14.63 -11.18 -5.74
CA ASN A 36 -15.13 -12.15 -4.77
C ASN A 36 -15.26 -11.48 -3.40
N PRO A 37 -16.44 -10.95 -3.05
CA PRO A 37 -16.71 -10.34 -1.75
C PRO A 37 -16.58 -11.29 -0.56
N GLU A 38 -16.71 -12.60 -0.79
CA GLU A 38 -16.59 -13.62 0.24
C GLU A 38 -15.16 -14.18 0.35
N GLY A 39 -14.26 -13.80 -0.57
CA GLY A 39 -12.88 -14.24 -0.57
C GLY A 39 -12.05 -13.62 0.56
N PRO A 40 -10.95 -14.26 0.96
CA PRO A 40 -10.06 -13.73 1.98
C PRO A 40 -9.47 -12.40 1.51
N ARG A 41 -9.34 -11.45 2.45
CA ARG A 41 -8.77 -10.13 2.26
C ARG A 41 -7.95 -9.77 3.47
N ASP A 42 -6.90 -9.00 3.25
CA ASP A 42 -6.14 -8.33 4.29
C ASP A 42 -6.29 -6.83 4.10
N TRP A 43 -7.02 -6.21 5.04
CA TRP A 43 -7.29 -4.78 5.04
C TRP A 43 -6.37 -4.00 5.99
N GLU A 44 -5.47 -4.69 6.68
CA GLU A 44 -4.52 -4.04 7.55
C GLU A 44 -3.52 -3.21 6.73
N VAL A 45 -3.28 -2.00 7.20
CA VAL A 45 -2.22 -1.12 6.73
C VAL A 45 -1.19 -1.05 7.85
N PRO A 46 -0.21 -1.98 7.90
CA PRO A 46 0.87 -1.88 8.87
C PRO A 46 1.69 -0.62 8.58
N VAL A 47 1.99 0.15 9.63
CA VAL A 47 2.78 1.38 9.55
C VAL A 47 3.92 1.31 10.54
N LEU A 48 5.11 1.70 10.08
CA LEU A 48 6.29 1.92 10.90
C LEU A 48 6.66 3.40 10.81
N ARG A 49 6.51 4.10 11.93
CA ARG A 49 6.99 5.46 12.12
C ARG A 49 8.46 5.40 12.54
N ILE A 50 9.29 6.17 11.86
CA ILE A 50 10.74 6.22 12.08
C ILE A 50 11.13 7.66 12.40
N SER A 51 11.52 7.93 13.64
CA SER A 51 11.96 9.26 14.09
C SER A 51 13.40 9.24 14.61
N ASP A 52 14.03 10.41 14.67
CA ASP A 52 15.27 10.60 15.44
C ASP A 52 15.01 10.52 16.95
N LEU A 53 16.03 10.81 17.77
CA LEU A 53 15.94 10.73 19.22
C LEU A 53 15.20 11.93 19.83
N GLU A 54 15.14 13.03 19.10
CA GLU A 54 14.45 14.27 19.42
C GLU A 54 12.95 14.23 19.06
N GLY A 55 12.53 13.21 18.30
CA GLY A 55 11.15 12.96 17.91
C GLY A 55 10.76 13.49 16.52
N HIS A 56 11.70 14.06 15.76
CA HIS A 56 11.44 14.49 14.39
C HIS A 56 11.27 13.28 13.48
N LEU A 57 10.23 13.35 12.65
CA LEU A 57 9.88 12.27 11.74
C LEU A 57 10.86 12.24 10.55
N ARG A 58 11.52 11.10 10.36
CA ARG A 58 12.47 10.89 9.25
C ARG A 58 11.87 10.05 8.12
N ALA A 59 11.08 9.05 8.45
CA ALA A 59 10.44 8.19 7.46
C ALA A 59 9.14 7.58 7.98
N ILE A 60 8.27 7.24 7.04
CA ILE A 60 7.10 6.39 7.27
C ILE A 60 7.19 5.22 6.30
N ALA A 61 7.35 4.00 6.81
CA ALA A 61 7.16 2.80 6.02
C ALA A 61 5.74 2.28 6.23
N PHE A 62 5.04 1.93 5.16
CA PHE A 62 3.68 1.42 5.26
C PHE A 62 3.46 0.36 4.18
N GLY A 63 2.55 -0.57 4.45
CA GLY A 63 2.22 -1.64 3.51
C GLY A 63 0.74 -1.80 3.28
N TYR A 64 0.39 -2.44 2.17
CA TYR A 64 -0.97 -2.88 1.90
C TYR A 64 -0.96 -4.09 0.97
N ALA A 65 -1.80 -5.09 1.25
CA ALA A 65 -1.90 -6.31 0.47
C ALA A 65 -2.85 -6.12 -0.73
N CYS A 66 -2.42 -5.36 -1.73
CA CYS A 66 -3.21 -5.12 -2.95
C CYS A 66 -2.31 -4.94 -4.17
N HIS A 67 -2.79 -5.32 -5.36
CA HIS A 67 -2.12 -5.07 -6.62
C HIS A 67 -2.24 -3.62 -7.08
N GLY A 68 -1.18 -3.09 -7.69
CA GLY A 68 -1.23 -1.82 -8.39
C GLY A 68 -1.92 -1.91 -9.75
N THR A 69 -3.24 -2.11 -9.77
CA THR A 69 -4.05 -2.21 -11.00
C THR A 69 -5.35 -1.38 -10.94
N SER A 70 -5.34 -0.26 -10.22
CA SER A 70 -6.43 0.74 -10.18
C SER A 70 -6.58 1.46 -11.51
N ILE A 71 -5.50 1.64 -12.27
CA ILE A 71 -5.58 2.30 -13.56
C ILE A 71 -6.29 1.40 -14.57
N SER A 72 -7.40 1.90 -15.12
CA SER A 72 -8.21 1.22 -16.13
C SER A 72 -8.44 2.12 -17.35
N ALA A 73 -8.94 1.52 -18.44
CA ALA A 73 -9.35 2.18 -19.68
C ALA A 73 -8.35 3.24 -20.20
N ASN A 74 -8.73 4.51 -20.20
CA ASN A 74 -7.98 5.60 -20.84
C ASN A 74 -6.59 5.85 -20.22
N GLY A 75 -6.31 5.30 -19.04
CA GLY A 75 -5.01 5.41 -18.38
C GLY A 75 -3.99 4.32 -18.76
N PHE A 76 -4.36 3.30 -19.54
CA PHE A 76 -3.52 2.11 -19.79
C PHE A 76 -2.14 2.41 -20.40
N TYR A 77 -2.02 3.48 -21.19
CA TYR A 77 -0.78 3.84 -21.87
C TYR A 77 -0.01 4.98 -21.19
N GLN A 78 -0.37 5.32 -19.94
CA GLN A 78 0.31 6.34 -19.16
C GLN A 78 1.29 5.70 -18.18
N ILE A 79 2.46 6.32 -18.03
CA ILE A 79 3.39 5.97 -16.97
C ILE A 79 2.80 6.48 -15.66
N SER A 80 2.60 5.57 -14.70
CA SER A 80 2.08 5.92 -13.38
C SER A 80 2.75 5.08 -12.30
N GLY A 81 2.95 5.72 -11.15
CA GLY A 81 3.41 5.05 -9.93
C GLY A 81 2.26 4.41 -9.13
N GLU A 82 1.03 4.46 -9.66
CA GLU A 82 -0.14 3.78 -9.09
C GLU A 82 -0.56 4.35 -7.71
N TYR A 83 -1.61 3.83 -7.07
CA TYR A 83 -2.06 4.29 -5.75
C TYR A 83 -0.92 4.30 -4.73
N MET A 84 0.08 3.41 -4.88
CA MET A 84 1.28 3.41 -4.04
C MET A 84 2.04 4.73 -4.12
N ALA A 85 2.25 5.29 -5.32
CA ALA A 85 2.90 6.57 -5.47
C ALA A 85 2.03 7.73 -4.99
N TYR A 86 0.72 7.71 -5.27
CA TYR A 86 -0.20 8.73 -4.76
C TYR A 86 -0.27 8.74 -3.23
N ALA A 87 -0.29 7.56 -2.58
CA ALA A 87 -0.24 7.45 -1.13
C ALA A 87 1.07 8.00 -0.56
N ARG A 88 2.22 7.69 -1.19
CA ARG A 88 3.52 8.27 -0.81
C ARG A 88 3.51 9.80 -0.96
N GLU A 89 2.97 10.31 -2.06
CA GLU A 89 2.92 11.76 -2.30
C GLU A 89 1.99 12.46 -1.31
N HIS A 90 0.85 11.86 -0.98
CA HIS A 90 -0.03 12.37 0.06
C HIS A 90 0.70 12.44 1.41
N ILE A 91 1.45 11.40 1.79
CA ILE A 91 2.26 11.42 3.01
C ILE A 91 3.30 12.56 2.97
N ARG A 92 3.97 12.81 1.84
CA ARG A 92 4.90 13.95 1.72
C ARG A 92 4.20 15.29 1.88
N SER A 93 2.98 15.42 1.35
CA SER A 93 2.23 16.67 1.48
C SER A 93 1.90 17.02 2.95
N VAL A 94 1.67 16.00 3.79
CA VAL A 94 1.38 16.14 5.22
C VAL A 94 2.67 16.22 6.05
N TYR A 95 3.70 15.46 5.66
CA TYR A 95 5.00 15.37 6.36
C TYR A 95 6.15 15.64 5.38
N PRO A 96 6.43 16.92 5.03
CA PRO A 96 7.40 17.25 3.97
C PRO A 96 8.82 16.76 4.20
N GLN A 97 9.22 16.57 5.46
CA GLN A 97 10.56 16.11 5.83
C GLN A 97 10.67 14.58 5.91
N ALA A 98 9.55 13.86 5.89
CA ALA A 98 9.54 12.41 6.02
C ALA A 98 9.70 11.73 4.65
N ILE A 99 10.49 10.67 4.61
CA ILE A 99 10.59 9.78 3.44
C ILE A 99 9.49 8.72 3.54
N PRO A 100 8.49 8.72 2.64
CA PRO A 100 7.49 7.65 2.60
C PRO A 100 8.01 6.44 1.82
N ILE A 101 7.84 5.26 2.39
CA ILE A 101 8.26 3.98 1.82
C ILE A 101 7.03 3.08 1.77
N TYR A 102 6.67 2.64 0.56
CA TYR A 102 5.61 1.67 0.37
C TYR A 102 6.20 0.27 0.27
N LEU A 103 5.61 -0.69 0.98
CA LEU A 103 5.95 -2.10 0.95
C LEU A 103 4.74 -2.90 0.48
N THR A 104 4.85 -3.60 -0.65
CA THR A 104 3.78 -4.47 -1.13
C THR A 104 3.59 -5.63 -0.15
N GLY A 105 2.36 -5.78 0.34
CA GLY A 105 1.95 -6.94 1.13
C GLY A 105 1.70 -8.18 0.27
N MET A 106 1.21 -9.26 0.87
CA MET A 106 0.90 -10.51 0.17
C MET A 106 -0.45 -10.43 -0.58
N GLY A 107 -0.55 -9.48 -1.52
CA GLY A 107 -1.78 -9.12 -2.22
C GLY A 107 -1.98 -9.75 -3.60
N ALA A 108 -1.38 -10.90 -3.90
CA ALA A 108 -1.38 -11.48 -5.26
C ALA A 108 -2.79 -11.86 -5.77
N ASP A 109 -3.69 -12.18 -4.86
CA ASP A 109 -5.10 -12.42 -5.14
C ASP A 109 -5.99 -11.20 -4.84
N GLN A 110 -5.41 -10.03 -4.59
CA GLN A 110 -6.13 -8.81 -4.22
C GLN A 110 -5.99 -7.75 -5.31
N ASN A 111 -7.13 -7.31 -5.85
CA ASN A 111 -7.19 -6.17 -6.76
C ASN A 111 -7.86 -4.98 -6.07
N PRO A 112 -7.59 -3.74 -6.52
CA PRO A 112 -8.35 -2.59 -6.08
C PRO A 112 -9.76 -2.61 -6.67
N SER A 113 -10.75 -2.28 -5.85
CA SER A 113 -12.14 -2.03 -6.25
C SER A 113 -12.78 -0.94 -5.35
N PRO A 114 -13.44 0.08 -5.93
CA PRO A 114 -13.51 0.34 -7.38
C PRO A 114 -12.14 0.71 -7.97
N ARG A 115 -12.05 0.69 -9.31
CA ARG A 115 -10.88 1.10 -10.09
C ARG A 115 -11.10 2.45 -10.74
#